data_AF-A0A1M5DDF7-F1
#
_entry.id   AF-A0A1M5DDF7-F1
#
_cell.length_a   1.000
_cell.length_b   1.000
_cell.length_c   1.000
_cell.angle_alpha   90.00
_cell.angle_beta   90.00
_cell.angle_gamma   90.00
#
_symmetry.space_group_name_H-M   'P 1'
#
loop_
_entity.id
_entity.type
_entity.pdbx_description
1 polymer ?
#
loop_
_entity_poly.entity_id
_entity_poly.type
_entity_poly.pdbx_seq_one_letter_code
_entity_poly.pdbx_strand_id
1 'polypeptide(L)' 'MIEVRCKGKGCSLLLGEFSGRGRIKCRKCGGINTFDTETGEHNFESGKRHTDLSERTTSSGVVFR' A
#
# COMPACT_ATOMS: atom_id res chain seq x y z
N MET A 1 5.71 21.80 0.15
CA MET A 1 5.16 20.61 -0.53
C MET A 1 6.32 19.73 -0.94
N ILE A 2 6.15 18.40 -0.93
CA ILE A 2 7.15 17.43 -1.40
C ILE A 2 6.55 16.55 -2.51
N GLU A 3 7.38 16.14 -3.47
CA GLU A 3 7.01 15.11 -4.43
C GLU A 3 7.00 13.73 -3.76
N VAL A 4 5.83 13.11 -3.67
CA VAL A 4 5.71 11.74 -3.14
C VAL A 4 5.70 10.76 -4.30
N ARG A 5 6.75 9.93 -4.38
CA ARG A 5 6.85 8.82 -5.33
C ARG A 5 6.55 7.50 -4.66
N CYS A 6 6.02 6.52 -5.37
CA CYS A 6 5.84 5.21 -4.78
C CYS A 6 7.22 4.56 -4.51
N LYS A 7 7.43 4.07 -3.27
CA LYS A 7 8.63 3.36 -2.85
C LYS A 7 8.56 1.84 -3.09
N GLY A 8 7.53 1.37 -3.80
CA GLY A 8 7.38 -0.04 -4.15
C GLY A 8 8.49 -0.49 -5.11
N LYS A 9 9.00 -1.71 -4.93
CA LYS A 9 10.06 -2.29 -5.77
C LYS A 9 9.60 -2.32 -7.24
N GLY A 10 10.27 -1.55 -8.11
CA GLY A 10 9.93 -1.40 -9.53
C GLY A 10 8.74 -0.47 -9.84
N CYS A 11 8.23 0.26 -8.83
CA CYS A 11 7.06 1.12 -8.95
C CYS A 11 7.42 2.57 -8.60
N SER A 12 8.26 3.22 -9.41
CA SER A 12 8.67 4.62 -9.20
C SER A 12 7.62 5.66 -9.64
N LEU A 13 6.33 5.32 -9.53
CA LEU A 13 5.23 6.16 -9.99
C LEU A 13 5.12 7.42 -9.13
N LEU A 14 5.03 8.61 -9.75
CA LEU A 14 4.71 9.84 -9.05
C LEU A 14 3.26 9.79 -8.57
N LEU A 15 3.05 9.90 -7.27
CA LEU A 15 1.71 9.88 -6.67
C LEU A 15 1.11 11.29 -6.57
N GLY A 16 1.96 12.31 -6.59
CA GLY A 16 1.60 13.73 -6.55
C GLY A 16 2.48 14.52 -5.61
N GLU A 17 2.13 15.79 -5.43
CA GLU A 17 2.75 16.68 -4.46
C GLU A 17 1.84 16.82 -3.25
N PHE A 18 2.41 16.64 -2.06
CA PHE A 18 1.65 16.67 -0.81
C PHE A 18 2.34 17.53 0.26
N SER A 19 1.56 17.94 1.26
CA SER A 19 2.01 18.64 2.45
C SER A 19 1.36 18.02 3.69
N GLY A 20 2.10 17.98 4.80
CA GLY A 20 1.68 17.38 6.05
C GLY A 20 1.87 15.86 6.09
N ARG A 21 1.01 15.18 6.85
CA ARG A 21 1.02 13.73 7.03
C ARG A 21 -0.11 13.08 6.27
N GLY A 22 0.18 12.02 5.54
CA GLY A 22 -0.81 11.35 4.70
C GLY A 22 -0.47 9.93 4.32
N ARG A 23 -1.50 9.22 3.84
CA ARG A 23 -1.38 7.87 3.27
C ARG A 23 -2.01 7.87 1.89
N ILE A 24 -1.28 7.36 0.90
CA ILE A 24 -1.74 7.29 -0.49
C ILE A 24 -1.49 5.91 -1.09
N LYS A 25 -2.54 5.33 -1.68
CA LYS A 25 -2.45 4.05 -2.38
C LYS A 25 -1.87 4.27 -3.78
N CYS A 26 -0.82 3.53 -4.12
CA CYS A 26 -0.28 3.49 -5.46
C CYS A 26 -1.24 2.74 -6.39
N ARG A 27 -1.64 3.39 -7.49
CA ARG A 27 -2.54 2.80 -8.50
C ARG A 27 -1.90 1.65 -9.29
N LYS A 28 -0.56 1.61 -9.38
CA LYS A 28 0.17 0.61 -10.19
C LYS A 28 0.48 -0.67 -9.40
N CYS A 29 1.06 -0.56 -8.21
CA CYS A 29 1.42 -1.75 -7.40
C CYS A 29 0.40 -2.09 -6.30
N GLY A 30 -0.60 -1.23 -6.08
CA GLY A 30 -1.60 -1.42 -5.02
C GLY A 30 -1.09 -1.17 -3.59
N GLY A 31 0.21 -0.91 -3.41
CA GLY A 31 0.80 -0.64 -2.10
C GLY A 31 0.47 0.74 -1.55
N ILE A 32 0.51 0.87 -0.22
CA ILE A 32 0.19 2.09 0.50
C ILE A 32 1.50 2.81 0.83
N ASN A 33 1.60 4.08 0.47
CA ASN A 33 2.74 4.92 0.80
C ASN A 33 2.28 5.88 1.89
N THR A 34 2.94 5.82 3.04
CA THR A 34 2.74 6.73 4.16
C THR A 34 3.86 7.75 4.13
N PHE A 35 3.53 9.03 4.21
CA PHE A 35 4.51 10.11 4.16
C PHE A 35 4.21 11.15 5.24
N ASP A 36 5.27 11.80 5.68
CA ASP A 36 5.25 12.91 6.62
C ASP A 36 6.25 13.96 6.14
N THR A 37 5.74 15.12 5.72
CA THR A 37 6.60 16.20 5.24
C THR A 37 7.32 16.95 6.36
N GLU A 38 6.85 16.86 7.60
CA GLU A 38 7.45 17.54 8.76
C GLU A 38 8.69 16.78 9.24
N THR A 39 8.62 15.45 9.26
CA THR A 39 9.72 14.58 9.68
C THR A 39 10.58 14.07 8.51
N GLY A 40 10.09 14.21 7.27
CA GLY A 40 10.71 13.63 6.08
C GLY A 40 10.54 12.10 5.98
N GLU A 41 9.71 11.51 6.84
CA GLU A 41 9.46 10.08 6.83
C GLU A 41 8.66 9.69 5.58
N HIS A 42 9.09 8.61 4.93
CA HIS A 42 8.37 8.06 3.79
C HIS A 42 8.50 6.55 3.77
N ASN A 43 7.41 5.90 4.16
CA ASN A 43 7.30 4.46 4.32
C ASN A 43 6.39 3.85 3.25
N PHE A 44 6.68 2.60 2.90
CA PHE A 44 5.89 1.83 1.95
C PHE A 44 5.45 0.52 2.58
N GLU A 45 4.15 0.30 2.57
CA GLU A 45 3.52 -0.96 2.93
C GLU A 45 3.05 -1.64 1.64
N SER A 46 3.59 -2.81 1.35
CA SER A 46 3.07 -3.63 0.26
C SER A 46 1.60 -3.94 0.56
N GLY A 47 0.71 -3.55 -0.35
CA GLY A 47 -0.70 -3.87 -0.25
C GLY A 47 -0.80 -5.38 -0.13
N LYS A 48 -1.44 -5.88 0.93
CA LYS A 48 -1.67 -7.32 1.06
C LYS A 48 -2.30 -7.78 -0.24
N ARG A 49 -1.65 -8.71 -0.95
CA ARG A 49 -2.32 -9.52 -1.96
C ARG A 49 -3.64 -9.95 -1.31
N HIS A 50 -4.76 -9.79 -2.02
CA HIS A 50 -6.00 -10.41 -1.59
C HIS A 50 -5.64 -11.82 -1.13
N THR A 51 -5.79 -12.08 0.18
CA THR A 51 -5.59 -13.43 0.68
C THR A 51 -6.72 -14.18 0.02
N ASP A 52 -6.37 -15.05 -0.92
CA ASP A 52 -7.32 -15.87 -1.63
C ASP A 52 -8.09 -16.65 -0.56
N LEU A 53 -9.36 -16.25 -0.30
CA LEU A 53 -10.19 -16.82 0.78
C LEU A 53 -10.39 -18.34 0.60
N SER A 54 -10.18 -18.78 -0.63
CA SER A 54 -9.85 -20.11 -1.15
C SER A 54 -9.08 -21.04 -0.21
N GLU A 55 -8.05 -20.56 0.52
CA GLU A 55 -7.23 -21.43 1.39
C GLU A 55 -7.66 -21.42 2.86
N ARG A 56 -8.73 -20.71 3.22
CA ARG A 56 -9.27 -20.73 4.59
C ARG A 56 -10.24 -21.89 4.77
N THR A 57 -9.71 -23.04 5.20
CA THR A 57 -10.50 -24.04 5.91
C THR A 57 -10.89 -23.45 7.27
N THR A 58 -12.12 -22.99 7.41
CA THR A 58 -12.66 -22.65 8.73
C THR A 58 -12.74 -23.92 9.57
N SER A 59 -12.53 -23.82 10.88
CA SER A 59 -12.57 -24.95 11.83
C SER A 59 -13.90 -25.73 11.83
N SER A 60 -14.88 -25.30 11.03
CA SER A 60 -16.18 -25.92 10.79
C SER A 60 -16.26 -26.72 9.48
N GLY A 61 -15.16 -26.88 8.74
CA GLY A 61 -15.08 -27.73 7.54
C GLY A 61 -15.76 -27.16 6.29
N VAL A 62 -16.12 -25.87 6.28
CA VAL A 62 -16.77 -25.22 5.13
C VAL A 62 -15.70 -24.69 4.17
N VAL A 63 -15.73 -25.18 2.93
CA VAL A 63 -14.91 -24.71 1.81
C VAL A 63 -15.78 -23.81 0.93
N PHE A 64 -15.38 -22.56 0.73
CA PHE A 64 -16.02 -21.67 -0.24
C PHE A 64 -15.49 -22.02 -1.63
N ARG A 65 -16.34 -22.62 -2.47
CA ARG A 65 -16.09 -22.86 -3.90
C ARG A 65 -16.80 -21.80 -4.74
#